data_AF-A0A653BYQ6-F1
#
_entry.id   AF-A0A653BYQ6-F1
#
_cell.length_a   1.000
_cell.length_b   1.000
_cell.length_c   1.000
_cell.angle_alpha   90.00
_cell.angle_beta   90.00
_cell.angle_gamma   90.00
#
_symmetry.space_group_name_H-M   'P 1'
#
loop_
_entity.id
_entity.type
_entity.pdbx_description
1 polymer ?
#
loop_
_entity_poly.entity_id
_entity_poly.type
_entity_poly.pdbx_seq_one_letter_code
_entity_poly.pdbx_strand_id
1 'polypeptide(L)'
;MTIKEDKGQGKRLKVYLREYCDYTGIHGFKYIGESRTVAERIWWIIWLAVSMILCGMMVYQVLDRYKNYPVLITFSMKETRLQQIPFPAVTICPRAKFSLSRFNATAVQDKMYENNQTFQEMEELAYASSVCVFGLWQSVHYTREKFYRFLNESRPYILKYCEYLDEKQECRDYFTPILTEEGVCYSFNILDKADMFKDNVEFILPNYHSATPMRNWDVEKGYTAFEIDAYPRRALRVGQKNALSIMLKTKKEDAEYDACADYESGYRINVHFPSVYPDVKQNFFTVPLGQWTTGVIIPEMIRTSEGVKRFHPKTRDCYFQSERPLQFFKVYSQTNCLMECKANYTLRLCECVGFHMPKAEGTPICLMEKQLCMEDLEKNTFFEVNNDYSVIEDKSKYSNFWQCDCLPILSDVIANFGGLLGLFTGFSILSAVEIIYFLSLRIWGNIKLFSNWSGPRKKISKEADNSKNSPGMTYLDICQMC
;
A
#
# COMPACT_ATOMS: atom_id res chain seq x y z
N MET A 1 48.92 -62.01 -7.50
CA MET A 1 49.31 -61.37 -6.22
C MET A 1 48.43 -60.17 -5.83
N THR A 2 47.36 -59.86 -6.55
CA THR A 2 46.59 -58.60 -6.42
C THR A 2 45.43 -58.61 -5.42
N ILE A 3 44.94 -59.78 -4.95
CA ILE A 3 43.76 -59.86 -4.06
C ILE A 3 44.09 -59.52 -2.59
N LYS A 4 45.37 -59.60 -2.17
CA LYS A 4 45.79 -59.32 -0.78
C LYS A 4 46.00 -57.82 -0.50
N GLU A 5 46.41 -57.03 -1.48
CA GLU A 5 46.58 -55.57 -1.33
C GLU A 5 45.23 -54.86 -1.21
N ASP A 6 44.24 -55.29 -1.98
CA ASP A 6 42.91 -54.68 -2.02
C ASP A 6 42.14 -54.86 -0.69
N LYS A 7 42.23 -56.05 -0.06
CA LYS A 7 41.72 -56.29 1.31
C LYS A 7 42.41 -55.42 2.37
N GLY A 8 43.65 -55.00 2.13
CA GLY A 8 44.41 -54.11 3.01
C GLY A 8 43.98 -52.66 2.89
N GLN A 9 43.69 -52.19 1.68
CA GLN A 9 43.19 -50.83 1.43
C GLN A 9 41.77 -50.62 1.96
N GLY A 10 40.86 -51.57 1.74
CA GLY A 10 39.49 -51.49 2.27
C GLY A 10 39.43 -51.47 3.80
N LYS A 11 40.35 -52.17 4.49
CA LYS A 11 40.47 -52.11 5.95
C LYS A 11 41.01 -50.76 6.44
N ARG A 12 41.95 -50.16 5.71
CA ARG A 12 42.50 -48.81 6.02
C ARG A 12 41.46 -47.72 5.83
N LEU A 13 40.67 -47.80 4.75
CA LEU A 13 39.56 -46.88 4.50
C LEU A 13 38.51 -46.96 5.61
N LYS A 14 38.16 -48.17 6.08
CA LYS A 14 37.23 -48.35 7.20
C LYS A 14 37.73 -47.72 8.50
N VAL A 15 39.03 -47.79 8.80
CA VAL A 15 39.61 -47.16 9.99
C VAL A 15 39.56 -45.63 9.88
N TYR A 16 39.92 -45.10 8.71
CA TYR A 16 39.92 -43.65 8.47
C TYR A 16 38.50 -43.06 8.52
N LEU A 17 37.52 -43.72 7.88
CA LEU A 17 36.12 -43.29 7.91
C LEU A 17 35.52 -43.39 9.31
N ARG A 18 35.91 -44.39 10.10
CA ARG A 18 35.46 -44.50 11.49
C ARG A 18 36.01 -43.37 12.35
N GLU A 19 37.29 -43.04 12.21
CA GLU A 19 37.89 -41.88 12.87
C GLU A 19 37.18 -40.58 12.49
N TYR A 20 36.87 -40.37 11.19
CA TYR A 20 36.08 -39.23 10.75
C TYR A 20 34.69 -39.18 11.40
N CYS A 21 33.97 -40.31 11.42
CA CYS A 21 32.65 -40.39 12.04
C CYS A 21 32.67 -40.13 13.56
N ASP A 22 33.77 -40.46 14.25
CA ASP A 22 33.89 -40.29 15.70
C ASP A 22 34.11 -38.81 16.09
N TYR A 23 34.73 -38.01 15.20
CA TYR A 23 35.10 -36.61 15.47
C TYR A 23 34.32 -35.56 14.67
N THR A 24 33.51 -35.96 13.69
CA THR A 24 32.72 -35.00 12.90
C THR A 24 31.64 -34.32 13.74
N GLY A 25 31.47 -33.02 13.54
CA GLY A 25 30.35 -32.25 14.09
C GLY A 25 29.00 -32.55 13.43
N ILE A 26 28.96 -33.37 12.37
CA ILE A 26 27.71 -33.73 11.69
C ILE A 26 26.95 -34.76 12.52
N HIS A 27 25.83 -34.33 13.10
CA HIS A 27 24.95 -35.20 13.89
C HIS A 27 24.45 -36.39 13.03
N GLY A 28 24.54 -37.61 13.58
CA GLY A 28 24.13 -38.84 12.91
C GLY A 28 25.28 -39.69 12.38
N PHE A 29 26.38 -39.08 11.90
CA PHE A 29 27.51 -39.83 11.32
C PHE A 29 28.26 -40.68 12.36
N LYS A 30 28.35 -40.19 13.60
CA LYS A 30 28.91 -40.96 14.73
C LYS A 30 28.22 -42.32 14.92
N TYR A 31 26.89 -42.34 14.85
CA TYR A 31 26.12 -43.56 15.03
C TYR A 31 26.25 -44.55 13.85
N ILE A 32 26.69 -44.08 12.68
CA ILE A 32 27.03 -44.91 11.53
C ILE A 32 28.42 -45.57 11.71
N GLY A 33 29.38 -44.84 12.31
CA GLY A 33 30.76 -45.28 12.54
C GLY A 33 30.94 -46.26 13.72
N GLU A 34 30.09 -46.18 14.75
CA GLU A 34 30.12 -47.07 15.91
C GLU A 34 29.80 -48.53 15.54
N SER A 35 30.32 -49.49 16.33
CA SER A 35 30.06 -50.93 16.15
C SER A 35 28.67 -51.31 16.65
N ARG A 36 27.64 -51.01 15.84
CA ARG A 36 26.22 -51.25 16.11
C ARG A 36 25.61 -52.28 15.16
N THR A 37 24.38 -52.70 15.46
CA THR A 37 23.62 -53.62 14.60
C THR A 37 23.36 -53.01 13.23
N VAL A 38 23.21 -53.86 12.21
CA VAL A 38 22.95 -53.39 10.83
C VAL A 38 21.64 -52.61 10.75
N ALA A 39 20.62 -53.01 11.50
CA ALA A 39 19.33 -52.32 11.56
C ALA A 39 19.44 -50.89 12.11
N GLU A 40 20.18 -50.68 13.21
CA GLU A 40 20.40 -49.34 13.77
C GLU A 40 21.17 -48.43 12.80
N ARG A 41 22.15 -48.98 12.07
CA ARG A 41 22.88 -48.20 11.06
C ARG A 41 21.98 -47.76 9.91
N ILE A 42 21.11 -48.66 9.44
CA ILE A 42 20.11 -48.34 8.40
C ILE A 42 19.15 -47.25 8.90
N TRP A 43 18.70 -47.34 10.15
CA TRP A 43 17.84 -46.32 10.76
C TRP A 43 18.47 -44.92 10.74
N TRP A 44 19.74 -44.81 11.16
CA TRP A 44 20.45 -43.52 11.16
C TRP A 44 20.73 -43.00 9.74
N ILE A 45 21.00 -43.88 8.77
CA ILE A 45 21.17 -43.50 7.36
C ILE A 45 19.86 -42.93 6.79
N ILE A 46 18.71 -43.55 7.09
CA ILE A 46 17.40 -43.06 6.63
C ILE A 46 17.12 -41.66 7.18
N TRP A 47 17.28 -41.46 8.49
CA TRP A 47 17.00 -40.16 9.11
C TRP A 47 17.99 -39.07 8.67
N LEU A 48 19.24 -39.43 8.40
CA LEU A 48 20.20 -38.52 7.80
C LEU A 48 19.80 -38.11 6.37
N ALA A 49 19.32 -39.06 5.56
CA ALA A 49 18.84 -38.78 4.20
C ALA A 49 17.58 -37.89 4.23
N VAL A 50 16.62 -38.17 5.12
CA VAL A 50 15.42 -37.34 5.33
C VAL A 50 15.82 -35.93 5.75
N SER A 51 16.77 -35.79 6.68
CA SER A 51 17.26 -34.48 7.12
C SER A 51 17.92 -33.69 5.98
N MET A 52 18.72 -34.35 5.13
CA MET A 52 19.32 -33.71 3.94
C MET A 52 18.28 -33.26 2.92
N ILE A 53 17.22 -34.05 2.69
CA ILE A 53 16.12 -33.69 1.78
C ILE A 53 15.35 -32.48 2.33
N LEU A 54 15.00 -32.48 3.62
CA LEU A 54 14.35 -31.33 4.27
C LEU A 54 15.21 -30.07 4.22
N CYS A 55 16.52 -30.20 4.45
CA CYS A 55 17.47 -29.10 4.31
C CYS A 55 17.53 -28.56 2.88
N GLY A 56 17.59 -29.44 1.87
CA GLY A 56 17.56 -29.05 0.46
C GLY A 56 16.27 -28.32 0.07
N MET A 57 15.11 -28.79 0.54
CA MET A 57 13.83 -28.12 0.33
C MET A 57 13.78 -26.75 1.01
N MET A 58 14.28 -26.62 2.25
CA MET A 58 14.38 -25.34 2.95
C MET A 58 15.29 -24.35 2.22
N VAL A 59 16.47 -24.80 1.76
CA VAL A 59 17.39 -23.96 0.98
C VAL A 59 16.74 -23.53 -0.34
N TYR A 60 16.06 -24.45 -1.03
CA TYR A 60 15.29 -24.12 -2.23
C TYR A 60 14.23 -23.05 -1.93
N GLN A 61 13.43 -23.21 -0.87
CA GLN A 61 12.43 -22.23 -0.46
C GLN A 61 13.05 -20.86 -0.13
N VAL A 62 14.21 -20.83 0.54
CA VAL A 62 14.91 -19.57 0.83
C VAL A 62 15.45 -18.91 -0.44
N LEU A 63 16.04 -19.68 -1.35
CA LEU A 63 16.55 -19.17 -2.62
C LEU A 63 15.43 -18.70 -3.55
N ASP A 64 14.33 -19.44 -3.61
CA ASP A 64 13.11 -19.08 -4.33
C ASP A 64 12.54 -17.78 -3.75
N ARG A 65 12.41 -17.69 -2.42
CA ARG A 65 11.98 -16.46 -1.75
C ARG A 65 12.94 -15.28 -1.94
N TYR A 66 14.25 -15.49 -1.96
CA TYR A 66 15.23 -14.44 -2.25
C TYR A 66 15.09 -13.89 -3.68
N LYS A 67 14.82 -14.78 -4.66
CA LYS A 67 14.58 -14.38 -6.05
C LYS A 67 13.23 -13.69 -6.23
N ASN A 68 12.21 -14.16 -5.53
CA ASN A 68 10.83 -13.69 -5.70
C ASN A 68 10.49 -12.49 -4.79
N TYR A 69 11.19 -12.31 -3.66
CA TYR A 69 10.93 -11.26 -2.65
C TYR A 69 12.25 -10.71 -2.05
N PRO A 70 13.05 -9.95 -2.84
CA PRO A 70 14.37 -9.47 -2.41
C PRO A 70 14.33 -8.33 -1.38
N VAL A 71 13.15 -7.77 -1.09
CA VAL A 71 12.99 -6.60 -0.21
C VAL A 71 12.47 -7.05 1.15
N LEU A 72 13.29 -6.90 2.20
CA LEU A 72 12.85 -7.03 3.59
C LEU A 72 12.35 -5.66 4.09
N ILE A 73 11.03 -5.53 4.27
CA ILE A 73 10.44 -4.31 4.84
C ILE A 73 10.60 -4.37 6.36
N THR A 74 11.25 -3.37 6.94
CA THR A 74 11.35 -3.19 8.39
C THR A 74 10.89 -1.78 8.75
N PHE A 75 10.03 -1.68 9.75
CA PHE A 75 9.55 -0.39 10.24
C PHE A 75 10.55 0.17 11.26
N SER A 76 11.12 1.33 10.95
CA SER A 76 11.80 2.14 11.94
C SER A 76 10.79 3.17 12.44
N MET A 77 10.29 2.99 13.66
CA MET A 77 9.43 4.00 14.30
C MET A 77 10.28 5.22 14.63
N LYS A 78 10.21 6.22 13.74
CA LYS A 78 10.82 7.53 13.98
C LYS A 78 9.72 8.51 14.35
N GLU A 79 9.78 9.03 15.57
CA GLU A 79 8.90 10.10 16.00
C GLU A 79 9.12 11.33 15.11
N THR A 80 8.05 11.76 14.44
CA THR A 80 8.03 12.97 13.62
C THR A 80 7.33 14.07 14.41
N ARG A 81 7.91 15.28 14.46
CA ARG A 81 7.28 16.38 15.19
C ARG A 81 6.02 16.83 14.45
N LEU A 82 4.98 17.22 15.20
CA LEU A 82 3.70 17.68 14.60
C LEU A 82 3.88 18.82 13.59
N GLN A 83 4.82 19.74 13.84
CA GLN A 83 5.10 20.87 12.94
C GLN A 83 5.73 20.45 11.59
N GLN A 84 6.11 19.18 11.43
CA GLN A 84 6.65 18.63 10.19
C GLN A 84 5.57 17.96 9.33
N ILE A 85 4.34 17.86 9.85
CA ILE A 85 3.21 17.21 9.19
C ILE A 85 2.19 18.30 8.82
N PRO A 86 1.71 18.33 7.57
CA PRO A 86 0.65 19.25 7.20
C PRO A 86 -0.62 18.91 7.99
N PHE A 87 -1.34 19.94 8.41
CA PHE A 87 -2.72 19.75 8.81
C PHE A 87 -3.48 19.18 7.60
N PRO A 88 -4.34 18.17 7.77
CA PRO A 88 -4.99 17.55 6.63
C PRO A 88 -5.92 18.53 5.91
N ALA A 89 -6.18 18.24 4.64
CA ALA A 89 -7.28 18.89 3.96
C ALA A 89 -8.62 18.33 4.47
N VAL A 90 -9.60 19.21 4.67
CA VAL A 90 -10.93 18.86 5.17
C VAL A 90 -11.96 19.34 4.17
N THR A 91 -12.51 18.40 3.40
CA THR A 91 -13.52 18.65 2.37
C THR A 91 -14.90 18.38 2.92
N ILE A 92 -15.79 19.39 2.82
CA ILE A 92 -17.15 19.38 3.35
C ILE A 92 -18.13 19.47 2.18
N CYS A 93 -18.97 18.45 2.05
CA CYS A 93 -20.03 18.37 1.06
C CYS A 93 -21.39 18.43 1.75
N PRO A 94 -22.25 19.42 1.45
CA PRO A 94 -23.60 19.45 2.00
C PRO A 94 -24.47 18.40 1.35
N ARG A 95 -25.37 17.78 2.11
CA ARG A 95 -26.40 16.89 1.54
C ARG A 95 -27.48 17.69 0.80
N ALA A 96 -27.82 18.88 1.27
CA ALA A 96 -28.58 19.86 0.50
C ALA A 96 -27.72 20.37 -0.66
N LYS A 97 -28.03 19.94 -1.89
CA LYS A 97 -27.24 20.25 -3.11
C LYS A 97 -27.60 21.59 -3.72
N PHE A 98 -28.87 21.98 -3.61
CA PHE A 98 -29.43 23.17 -4.24
C PHE A 98 -30.16 24.01 -3.20
N SER A 99 -30.07 25.34 -3.33
CA SER A 99 -30.89 26.23 -2.53
C SER A 99 -32.26 26.40 -3.19
N LEU A 100 -33.32 26.08 -2.47
CA LEU A 100 -34.70 26.21 -2.94
C LEU A 100 -35.07 27.64 -3.31
N SER A 101 -34.42 28.62 -2.67
CA SER A 101 -34.58 30.03 -3.03
C SER A 101 -34.10 30.39 -4.45
N ARG A 102 -33.23 29.57 -5.06
CA ARG A 102 -32.73 29.76 -6.44
C ARG A 102 -33.29 28.72 -7.41
N PHE A 103 -33.43 27.47 -6.99
CA PHE A 103 -33.87 26.38 -7.85
C PHE A 103 -34.71 25.38 -7.07
N ASN A 104 -35.95 25.16 -7.52
CA ASN A 104 -36.89 24.21 -6.94
C ASN A 104 -37.26 23.16 -7.99
N ALA A 105 -36.61 21.99 -7.92
CA ALA A 105 -36.79 20.93 -8.90
C ALA A 105 -38.21 20.33 -8.87
N THR A 106 -38.85 20.22 -7.69
CA THR A 106 -40.22 19.70 -7.57
C THR A 106 -41.22 20.61 -8.27
N ALA A 107 -41.10 21.92 -8.07
CA ALA A 107 -41.96 22.88 -8.76
C ALA A 107 -41.81 22.82 -10.29
N VAL A 108 -40.60 22.52 -10.79
CA VAL A 108 -40.39 22.31 -12.23
C VAL A 108 -40.99 20.99 -12.69
N GLN A 109 -40.82 19.90 -11.94
CA GLN A 109 -41.42 18.60 -12.25
C GLN A 109 -42.96 18.67 -12.28
N ASP A 110 -43.58 19.37 -11.32
CA ASP A 110 -45.04 19.57 -11.30
C ASP A 110 -45.52 20.30 -12.55
N LYS A 111 -44.82 21.37 -12.96
CA LYS A 111 -45.10 22.06 -14.23
C LYS A 111 -44.91 21.15 -15.45
N MET A 112 -43.96 20.22 -15.40
CA MET A 112 -43.76 19.24 -16.48
C MET A 112 -44.93 18.28 -16.60
N TYR A 113 -45.50 17.82 -15.48
CA TYR A 113 -46.72 17.00 -15.50
C TYR A 113 -47.92 17.76 -16.08
N GLU A 114 -47.99 19.07 -15.83
CA GLU A 114 -49.03 19.95 -16.37
C GLU A 114 -48.76 20.44 -17.82
N ASN A 115 -47.63 20.08 -18.43
CA ASN A 115 -47.15 20.61 -19.72
C ASN A 115 -47.05 22.15 -19.77
N ASN A 116 -46.71 22.78 -18.64
CA ASN A 116 -46.69 24.24 -18.46
C ASN A 116 -45.28 24.79 -18.15
N GLN A 117 -44.24 23.95 -18.30
CA GLN A 117 -42.84 24.27 -18.06
C GLN A 117 -42.25 25.14 -19.18
N THR A 118 -41.28 25.97 -18.82
CA THR A 118 -40.44 26.69 -19.79
C THR A 118 -39.24 25.84 -20.23
N PHE A 119 -38.67 26.16 -21.40
CA PHE A 119 -37.45 25.50 -21.88
C PHE A 119 -36.26 25.68 -20.92
N GLN A 120 -36.14 26.86 -20.29
CA GLN A 120 -35.08 27.13 -19.32
C GLN A 120 -35.23 26.27 -18.06
N GLU A 121 -36.45 26.10 -17.54
CA GLU A 121 -36.70 25.24 -16.38
C GLU A 121 -36.35 23.78 -16.67
N MET A 122 -36.67 23.29 -17.88
CA MET A 122 -36.29 21.96 -18.33
C MET A 122 -34.77 21.80 -18.43
N GLU A 123 -34.05 22.81 -18.95
CA GLU A 123 -32.59 22.85 -19.03
C GLU A 123 -31.94 22.83 -17.63
N GLU A 124 -32.41 23.66 -16.70
CA GLU A 124 -31.90 23.69 -15.32
C GLU A 124 -32.19 22.39 -14.56
N LEU A 125 -33.35 21.76 -14.78
CA LEU A 125 -33.65 20.45 -14.19
C LEU A 125 -32.74 19.34 -14.75
N ALA A 126 -32.38 19.39 -16.04
CA ALA A 126 -31.41 18.46 -16.62
C ALA A 126 -30.00 18.62 -16.01
N TYR A 127 -29.59 19.87 -15.75
CA TYR A 127 -28.33 20.16 -15.05
C TYR A 127 -28.34 19.64 -13.61
N ALA A 128 -29.43 19.92 -12.88
CA ALA A 128 -29.63 19.41 -11.54
C ALA A 128 -29.61 17.86 -11.52
N SER A 129 -30.15 17.25 -12.58
CA SER A 129 -30.24 15.79 -12.74
C SER A 129 -28.90 15.09 -12.97
N SER A 130 -27.83 15.85 -13.20
CA SER A 130 -26.46 15.33 -13.32
C SER A 130 -25.78 15.23 -11.95
N VAL A 131 -26.33 15.86 -10.91
CA VAL A 131 -25.86 15.79 -9.51
C VAL A 131 -26.79 14.91 -8.66
N CYS A 132 -28.09 15.00 -8.88
CA CYS A 132 -29.11 14.19 -8.19
C CYS A 132 -30.00 13.48 -9.21
N VAL A 133 -30.67 12.40 -8.84
CA VAL A 133 -31.53 11.67 -9.78
C VAL A 133 -32.97 12.19 -9.71
N PHE A 134 -33.35 13.12 -10.60
CA PHE A 134 -34.71 13.68 -10.65
C PHE A 134 -35.63 13.06 -11.73
N GLY A 135 -35.23 11.96 -12.38
CA GLY A 135 -36.13 11.20 -13.27
C GLY A 135 -36.61 11.96 -14.52
N LEU A 136 -35.70 12.59 -15.26
CA LEU A 136 -35.98 13.21 -16.57
C LEU A 136 -35.88 12.18 -17.73
N TRP A 137 -36.78 12.29 -18.71
CA TRP A 137 -36.86 11.36 -19.84
C TRP A 137 -36.49 11.98 -21.19
N GLN A 138 -36.06 13.24 -21.19
CA GLN A 138 -35.85 14.01 -22.43
C GLN A 138 -34.44 14.57 -22.51
N SER A 139 -33.83 14.41 -23.70
CA SER A 139 -32.54 14.98 -24.02
C SER A 139 -32.66 16.49 -24.19
N VAL A 140 -31.74 17.24 -23.57
CA VAL A 140 -31.68 18.69 -23.67
C VAL A 140 -30.34 19.09 -24.24
N HIS A 141 -30.35 19.95 -25.25
CA HIS A 141 -29.12 20.54 -25.76
C HIS A 141 -28.49 21.41 -24.66
N TYR A 142 -27.27 21.08 -24.25
CA TYR A 142 -26.57 21.80 -23.20
C TYR A 142 -25.30 22.49 -23.67
N THR A 143 -24.83 23.44 -22.87
CA THR A 143 -23.47 24.01 -23.00
C THR A 143 -22.76 23.89 -21.65
N ARG A 144 -21.45 23.60 -21.68
CA ARG A 144 -20.68 23.34 -20.46
C ARG A 144 -20.69 24.57 -19.54
N GLU A 145 -20.57 25.76 -20.13
CA GLU A 145 -20.52 27.03 -19.42
C GLU A 145 -21.83 27.31 -18.66
N LYS A 146 -22.99 27.04 -19.28
CA LYS A 146 -24.29 27.16 -18.60
C LYS A 146 -24.43 26.17 -17.46
N PHE A 147 -24.05 24.91 -17.68
CA PHE A 147 -24.09 23.88 -16.65
C PHE A 147 -23.26 24.27 -15.41
N TYR A 148 -22.00 24.66 -15.60
CA TYR A 148 -21.14 25.07 -14.49
C TYR A 148 -21.62 26.36 -13.81
N ARG A 149 -22.18 27.31 -14.59
CA ARG A 149 -22.81 28.52 -14.03
C ARG A 149 -24.00 28.17 -13.15
N PHE A 150 -24.87 27.28 -13.61
CA PHE A 150 -26.02 26.78 -12.84
C PHE A 150 -25.57 26.16 -11.51
N LEU A 151 -24.56 25.29 -11.52
CA LEU A 151 -24.02 24.69 -10.28
C LEU A 151 -23.49 25.75 -9.30
N ASN A 152 -22.82 26.79 -9.80
CA ASN A 152 -22.29 27.85 -8.96
C ASN A 152 -23.39 28.77 -8.38
N GLU A 153 -24.45 29.04 -9.14
CA GLU A 153 -25.56 29.89 -8.70
C GLU A 153 -26.54 29.18 -7.76
N SER A 154 -26.79 27.90 -8.00
CA SER A 154 -27.79 27.11 -7.26
C SER A 154 -27.26 26.53 -5.94
N ARG A 155 -25.94 26.55 -5.70
CA ARG A 155 -25.34 26.00 -4.47
C ARG A 155 -25.80 26.73 -3.19
N PRO A 156 -26.06 26.01 -2.09
CA PRO A 156 -26.24 26.63 -0.79
C PRO A 156 -24.89 27.09 -0.21
N TYR A 157 -24.90 28.22 0.50
CA TYR A 157 -23.74 28.69 1.26
C TYR A 157 -23.81 28.21 2.71
N ILE A 158 -22.92 27.28 3.05
CA ILE A 158 -23.04 26.48 4.28
C ILE A 158 -22.14 26.93 5.43
N LEU A 159 -21.17 27.79 5.17
CA LEU A 159 -20.18 28.19 6.17
C LEU A 159 -20.71 29.38 6.99
N LYS A 160 -20.72 29.27 8.32
CA LYS A 160 -21.17 30.36 9.22
C LYS A 160 -20.04 30.92 10.08
N TYR A 161 -19.22 30.06 10.63
CA TYR A 161 -18.09 30.42 11.50
C TYR A 161 -16.93 29.50 11.19
N CYS A 162 -15.72 30.06 11.09
CA CYS A 162 -14.50 29.31 10.86
C CYS A 162 -13.38 29.89 11.73
N GLU A 163 -12.63 29.00 12.35
CA GLU A 163 -11.53 29.33 13.24
C GLU A 163 -10.48 28.23 13.17
N TYR A 164 -9.22 28.61 13.15
CA TYR A 164 -8.10 27.70 13.11
C TYR A 164 -6.97 28.27 13.96
N LEU A 165 -6.40 27.47 14.87
CA LEU A 165 -5.34 27.92 15.78
C LEU A 165 -5.73 29.14 16.65
N ASP A 166 -6.95 29.19 17.17
CA ASP A 166 -7.50 30.31 17.96
C ASP A 166 -7.57 31.63 17.15
N GLU A 167 -7.42 31.54 15.82
CA GLU A 167 -7.50 32.64 14.89
C GLU A 167 -8.82 32.55 14.11
N LYS A 168 -9.68 33.54 14.34
CA LYS A 168 -10.94 33.69 13.64
C LYS A 168 -10.72 34.50 12.36
N GLN A 169 -11.09 33.93 11.22
CA GLN A 169 -11.02 34.58 9.92
C GLN A 169 -12.34 34.41 9.15
N GLU A 170 -12.49 35.09 8.01
CA GLU A 170 -13.61 34.82 7.14
C GLU A 170 -13.50 33.41 6.56
N CYS A 171 -14.60 32.65 6.59
CA CYS A 171 -14.62 31.29 6.06
C CYS A 171 -14.18 31.18 4.60
N ARG A 172 -14.35 32.25 3.81
CA ARG A 172 -13.94 32.32 2.40
C ARG A 172 -12.42 32.31 2.23
N ASP A 173 -11.67 32.75 3.23
CA ASP A 173 -10.21 32.76 3.22
C ASP A 173 -9.62 31.40 3.66
N TYR A 174 -10.43 30.58 4.32
CA TYR A 174 -10.05 29.24 4.77
C TYR A 174 -10.54 28.12 3.86
N PHE A 175 -11.71 28.26 3.26
CA PHE A 175 -12.35 27.22 2.46
C PHE A 175 -12.40 27.58 0.99
N THR A 176 -11.84 26.70 0.18
CA THR A 176 -11.86 26.80 -1.27
C THR A 176 -13.05 26.01 -1.84
N PRO A 177 -13.91 26.59 -2.69
CA PRO A 177 -14.95 25.83 -3.36
C PRO A 177 -14.34 24.90 -4.40
N ILE A 178 -14.76 23.63 -4.39
CA ILE A 178 -14.31 22.59 -5.32
C ILE A 178 -15.52 21.85 -5.88
N LEU A 179 -15.35 21.20 -7.02
CA LEU A 179 -16.35 20.29 -7.57
C LEU A 179 -16.00 18.88 -7.12
N THR A 180 -16.98 18.06 -6.79
CA THR A 180 -16.82 16.63 -6.53
C THR A 180 -17.99 15.90 -7.18
N GLU A 181 -18.01 14.58 -7.05
CA GLU A 181 -19.14 13.73 -7.48
C GLU A 181 -20.47 14.14 -6.83
N GLU A 182 -20.39 14.85 -5.71
CA GLU A 182 -21.52 15.34 -4.93
C GLU A 182 -21.92 16.79 -5.27
N GLY A 183 -21.37 17.37 -6.34
CA GLY A 183 -21.61 18.75 -6.73
C GLY A 183 -20.59 19.72 -6.13
N VAL A 184 -21.05 20.85 -5.58
CA VAL A 184 -20.17 21.87 -5.01
C VAL A 184 -19.86 21.57 -3.54
N CYS A 185 -18.59 21.40 -3.23
CA CYS A 185 -18.07 21.20 -1.87
C CYS A 185 -17.06 22.29 -1.50
N TYR A 186 -16.67 22.34 -0.23
CA TYR A 186 -15.73 23.33 0.30
C TYR A 186 -14.58 22.62 0.99
N SER A 187 -13.34 22.93 0.61
CA SER A 187 -12.15 22.27 1.15
C SER A 187 -11.23 23.24 1.89
N PHE A 188 -10.93 22.90 3.14
CA PHE A 188 -9.90 23.57 3.94
C PHE A 188 -8.53 22.98 3.61
N ASN A 189 -7.50 23.82 3.50
CA ASN A 189 -6.10 23.43 3.38
C ASN A 189 -5.73 22.51 2.20
N ILE A 190 -6.54 22.51 1.13
CA ILE A 190 -6.23 21.84 -0.13
C ILE A 190 -5.22 22.65 -0.95
N LEU A 191 -4.39 22.00 -1.78
CA LEU A 191 -3.48 22.71 -2.68
C LEU A 191 -4.24 23.54 -3.74
N ASP A 192 -3.60 24.63 -4.18
CA ASP A 192 -4.12 25.42 -5.31
C ASP A 192 -4.12 24.60 -6.61
N LYS A 193 -5.02 24.92 -7.53
CA LYS A 193 -5.10 24.26 -8.83
C LYS A 193 -3.77 24.29 -9.59
N ALA A 194 -3.01 25.38 -9.49
CA ALA A 194 -1.70 25.51 -10.12
C ALA A 194 -0.64 24.60 -9.46
N ASP A 195 -0.82 24.20 -8.21
CA ASP A 195 0.12 23.31 -7.52
C ASP A 195 -0.28 21.83 -7.62
N MET A 196 -1.58 21.55 -7.68
CA MET A 196 -2.09 20.17 -7.72
C MET A 196 -2.21 19.61 -9.13
N PHE A 197 -2.61 20.43 -10.10
CA PHE A 197 -2.88 20.01 -11.48
C PHE A 197 -1.82 20.53 -12.46
N LYS A 198 -1.66 19.81 -13.55
CA LYS A 198 -0.86 20.21 -14.71
C LYS A 198 -1.63 21.22 -15.57
N ASP A 199 -0.88 21.98 -16.36
CA ASP A 199 -1.42 23.11 -17.13
C ASP A 199 -2.41 22.70 -18.24
N ASN A 200 -2.47 21.40 -18.57
CA ASN A 200 -3.40 20.82 -19.53
C ASN A 200 -4.80 20.53 -18.94
N VAL A 201 -5.06 20.87 -17.67
CA VAL A 201 -6.36 20.66 -17.02
C VAL A 201 -7.23 21.90 -17.15
N GLU A 202 -8.45 21.73 -17.67
CA GLU A 202 -9.43 22.80 -17.85
C GLU A 202 -10.18 23.11 -16.54
N PHE A 203 -10.22 24.40 -16.18
CA PHE A 203 -11.04 24.92 -15.08
C PHE A 203 -12.02 25.97 -15.60
N ILE A 204 -13.25 25.53 -15.91
CA ILE A 204 -14.30 26.42 -16.45
C ILE A 204 -14.75 27.46 -15.42
N LEU A 205 -14.74 27.12 -14.12
CA LEU A 205 -15.02 28.06 -13.04
C LEU A 205 -13.70 28.60 -12.46
N PRO A 206 -13.33 29.88 -12.71
CA PRO A 206 -12.00 30.39 -12.36
C PRO A 206 -11.75 30.42 -10.84
N ASN A 207 -12.78 30.69 -10.05
CA ASN A 207 -12.71 30.77 -8.58
C ASN A 207 -12.77 29.41 -7.89
N TYR A 208 -12.94 28.32 -8.64
CA TYR A 208 -12.95 26.97 -8.07
C TYR A 208 -11.55 26.41 -8.00
N HIS A 209 -11.28 25.68 -6.93
CA HIS A 209 -9.96 25.11 -6.65
C HIS A 209 -8.83 26.17 -6.62
N SER A 210 -9.21 27.44 -6.42
CA SER A 210 -8.28 28.56 -6.27
C SER A 210 -7.99 28.74 -4.79
N ALA A 211 -6.92 28.11 -4.33
CA ALA A 211 -6.50 28.12 -2.93
C ALA A 211 -5.26 29.01 -2.75
N THR A 212 -4.69 29.02 -1.55
CA THR A 212 -3.39 29.68 -1.32
C THR A 212 -2.30 28.89 -2.07
N PRO A 213 -1.43 29.56 -2.86
CA PRO A 213 -0.32 28.87 -3.51
C PRO A 213 0.63 28.21 -2.49
N MET A 214 1.14 27.04 -2.86
CA MET A 214 2.09 26.26 -2.08
C MET A 214 3.35 27.09 -1.78
N ARG A 215 3.75 27.12 -0.52
CA ARG A 215 4.93 27.89 -0.07
C ARG A 215 5.67 27.14 1.02
N ASN A 216 6.99 27.05 0.88
CA ASN A 216 7.90 26.44 1.87
C ASN A 216 7.57 24.97 2.20
N TRP A 217 6.98 24.23 1.26
CA TRP A 217 6.62 22.82 1.41
C TRP A 217 6.85 22.04 0.12
N ASP A 218 7.28 20.79 0.28
CA ASP A 218 7.47 19.80 -0.77
C ASP A 218 6.88 18.47 -0.28
N VAL A 219 6.22 17.73 -1.18
CA VAL A 219 5.50 16.50 -0.81
C VAL A 219 6.43 15.43 -0.24
N GLU A 220 7.64 15.28 -0.79
CA GLU A 220 8.59 14.23 -0.37
C GLU A 220 9.47 14.70 0.80
N LYS A 221 9.95 15.94 0.74
CA LYS A 221 10.89 16.52 1.71
C LYS A 221 10.19 17.11 2.93
N GLY A 222 8.91 17.44 2.82
CA GLY A 222 8.14 18.16 3.82
C GLY A 222 8.46 19.65 3.81
N TYR A 223 8.36 20.28 4.97
CA TYR A 223 8.58 21.71 5.11
C TYR A 223 10.06 22.09 5.09
N THR A 224 10.42 23.08 4.27
CA THR A 224 11.81 23.52 4.06
C THR A 224 12.26 24.64 5.00
N ALA A 225 11.31 25.41 5.53
CA ALA A 225 11.57 26.50 6.48
C ALA A 225 10.83 26.26 7.81
N PHE A 226 11.32 26.86 8.89
CA PHE A 226 10.62 26.90 10.19
C PHE A 226 9.56 28.01 10.27
N GLU A 227 9.40 28.79 9.20
CA GLU A 227 8.40 29.87 9.13
C GLU A 227 6.98 29.33 9.28
N ILE A 228 6.16 30.07 10.04
CA ILE A 228 4.76 29.73 10.34
C ILE A 228 3.87 29.92 9.10
N ASP A 229 4.28 30.77 8.16
CA ASP A 229 3.49 31.16 6.98
C ASP A 229 3.59 30.16 5.80
N ALA A 230 4.00 28.92 6.05
CA ALA A 230 4.04 27.88 5.04
C ALA A 230 2.62 27.39 4.65
N TYR A 231 2.47 27.00 3.39
CA TYR A 231 1.25 26.38 2.87
C TYR A 231 1.60 25.06 2.14
N PRO A 232 0.92 23.93 2.43
CA PRO A 232 -0.26 23.76 3.29
C PRO A 232 0.02 24.08 4.77
N ARG A 233 -1.02 24.48 5.50
CA ARG A 233 -0.99 24.83 6.93
C ARG A 233 -0.58 23.64 7.79
N ARG A 234 0.07 23.89 8.91
CA ARG A 234 0.63 22.88 9.84
C ARG A 234 -0.18 22.78 11.12
N ALA A 235 -0.26 21.58 11.68
CA ALA A 235 -0.63 21.43 13.08
C ALA A 235 0.52 21.89 13.99
N LEU A 236 0.42 23.08 14.59
CA LEU A 236 1.49 23.60 15.47
C LEU A 236 1.42 23.03 16.89
N ARG A 237 0.20 22.77 17.38
CA ARG A 237 -0.10 22.34 18.75
C ARG A 237 -1.31 21.42 18.77
N VAL A 238 -1.43 20.62 19.83
CA VAL A 238 -2.58 19.73 20.08
C VAL A 238 -3.63 20.44 20.94
N GLY A 239 -4.89 20.01 20.86
CA GLY A 239 -5.98 20.46 21.74
C GLY A 239 -7.03 21.31 21.01
N GLN A 240 -8.20 21.46 21.63
CA GLN A 240 -9.38 22.06 21.02
C GLN A 240 -9.15 23.49 20.50
N LYS A 241 -8.40 24.32 21.24
CA LYS A 241 -8.05 25.69 20.82
C LYS A 241 -7.20 25.74 19.54
N ASN A 242 -6.49 24.65 19.23
CA ASN A 242 -5.63 24.54 18.07
C ASN A 242 -6.29 23.76 16.91
N ALA A 243 -7.55 23.35 17.09
CA ALA A 243 -8.28 22.59 16.08
C ALA A 243 -8.88 23.51 15.02
N LEU A 244 -9.30 22.90 13.91
CA LEU A 244 -10.21 23.54 12.96
C LEU A 244 -11.62 23.49 13.55
N SER A 245 -12.19 24.66 13.87
CA SER A 245 -13.53 24.82 14.41
C SER A 245 -14.43 25.47 13.37
N ILE A 246 -15.54 24.81 13.04
CA ILE A 246 -16.44 25.22 11.97
C ILE A 246 -17.87 25.13 12.45
N MET A 247 -18.65 26.19 12.24
CA MET A 247 -20.10 26.14 12.36
C MET A 247 -20.70 26.12 10.95
N LEU A 248 -21.42 25.05 10.65
CA LEU A 248 -22.14 24.89 9.40
C LEU A 248 -23.60 25.33 9.58
N LYS A 249 -24.20 25.86 8.51
CA LYS A 249 -25.61 26.28 8.46
C LYS A 249 -26.28 25.73 7.20
N THR A 250 -27.49 25.22 7.36
CA THR A 250 -28.39 24.90 6.25
C THR A 250 -29.69 25.64 6.48
N LYS A 251 -30.28 26.22 5.42
CA LYS A 251 -31.66 26.71 5.52
C LYS A 251 -32.59 25.52 5.73
N LYS A 252 -33.63 25.68 6.54
CA LYS A 252 -34.56 24.59 6.85
C LYS A 252 -35.22 24.04 5.59
N GLU A 253 -35.68 24.94 4.71
CA GLU A 253 -36.29 24.60 3.42
C GLU A 253 -35.34 23.75 2.57
N ASP A 254 -34.07 24.14 2.44
CA ASP A 254 -33.06 23.42 1.65
C ASP A 254 -32.75 22.02 2.22
N ALA A 255 -32.91 21.80 3.53
CA ALA A 255 -32.62 20.54 4.21
C ALA A 255 -33.76 19.51 4.10
N GLU A 256 -35.00 19.97 4.01
CA GLU A 256 -36.20 19.13 3.90
C GLU A 256 -36.42 18.59 2.47
N TYR A 257 -35.54 18.98 1.53
CA TYR A 257 -35.58 18.56 0.14
C TYR A 257 -34.95 17.18 -0.08
N ASP A 258 -35.81 16.16 -0.17
CA ASP A 258 -35.45 14.73 -0.11
C ASP A 258 -34.89 14.15 -1.43
N ALA A 259 -35.20 14.76 -2.57
CA ALA A 259 -34.95 14.16 -3.90
C ALA A 259 -33.46 14.01 -4.31
N CYS A 260 -32.52 14.48 -3.48
CA CYS A 260 -31.07 14.45 -3.75
C CYS A 260 -30.25 13.66 -2.73
N ALA A 261 -30.80 13.39 -1.55
CA ALA A 261 -30.00 13.18 -0.35
C ALA A 261 -30.21 11.83 0.32
N ASP A 262 -30.86 10.87 -0.32
CA ASP A 262 -31.09 9.52 0.21
C ASP A 262 -31.63 9.53 1.66
N TYR A 263 -32.52 10.48 1.98
CA TYR A 263 -33.03 10.73 3.34
C TYR A 263 -31.99 11.18 4.39
N GLU A 264 -30.73 11.41 4.01
CA GLU A 264 -29.66 11.88 4.89
C GLU A 264 -29.56 13.41 4.93
N SER A 265 -29.89 14.01 6.07
CA SER A 265 -29.65 15.43 6.33
C SER A 265 -28.28 15.69 6.96
N GLY A 266 -27.63 16.78 6.57
CA GLY A 266 -26.36 17.23 7.15
C GLY A 266 -25.25 17.38 6.13
N TYR A 267 -24.07 16.89 6.49
CA TYR A 267 -22.84 17.08 5.73
C TYR A 267 -22.01 15.79 5.69
N ARG A 268 -21.36 15.52 4.56
CA ARG A 268 -20.28 14.55 4.47
C ARG A 268 -18.95 15.27 4.58
N ILE A 269 -18.06 14.73 5.41
CA ILE A 269 -16.72 15.26 5.61
C ILE A 269 -15.71 14.21 5.21
N ASN A 270 -14.84 14.56 4.26
CA ASN A 270 -13.68 13.79 3.84
C ASN A 270 -12.42 14.47 4.39
N VAL A 271 -11.58 13.71 5.10
CA VAL A 271 -10.28 14.16 5.61
C VAL A 271 -9.22 13.46 4.79
N HIS A 272 -8.37 14.23 4.13
CA HIS A 272 -7.40 13.71 3.17
C HIS A 272 -6.11 14.51 3.21
N PHE A 273 -5.08 14.00 2.52
CA PHE A 273 -3.82 14.72 2.39
C PHE A 273 -3.96 15.92 1.42
N PRO A 274 -3.32 17.08 1.67
CA PRO A 274 -3.53 18.30 0.87
C PRO A 274 -3.32 18.17 -0.65
N SER A 275 -2.42 17.28 -1.09
CA SER A 275 -2.12 17.06 -2.52
C SER A 275 -2.97 15.97 -3.17
N VAL A 276 -3.97 15.44 -2.46
CA VAL A 276 -4.86 14.38 -2.93
C VAL A 276 -6.22 14.96 -3.25
N TYR A 277 -6.77 14.63 -4.41
CA TYR A 277 -8.13 14.98 -4.77
C TYR A 277 -9.14 14.20 -3.90
N PRO A 278 -10.16 14.85 -3.31
CA PRO A 278 -11.04 14.19 -2.36
C PRO A 278 -12.00 13.21 -3.04
N ASP A 279 -12.01 11.97 -2.54
CA ASP A 279 -13.04 10.98 -2.83
C ASP A 279 -14.09 10.99 -1.71
N VAL A 280 -15.17 11.73 -1.95
CA VAL A 280 -16.23 12.00 -0.97
C VAL A 280 -17.35 10.97 -0.99
N LYS A 281 -17.35 10.04 -1.95
CA LYS A 281 -18.32 8.93 -2.02
C LYS A 281 -17.80 7.68 -1.33
N GLN A 282 -16.50 7.42 -1.35
CA GLN A 282 -15.92 6.23 -0.72
C GLN A 282 -15.41 6.50 0.70
N ASN A 283 -14.81 7.67 0.93
CA ASN A 283 -14.13 7.98 2.19
C ASN A 283 -14.77 9.19 2.86
N PHE A 284 -15.71 8.98 3.78
CA PHE A 284 -16.32 10.10 4.51
C PHE A 284 -16.85 9.68 5.87
N PHE A 285 -17.07 10.67 6.74
CA PHE A 285 -17.96 10.55 7.88
C PHE A 285 -19.06 11.60 7.79
N THR A 286 -20.20 11.32 8.43
CA THR A 286 -21.37 12.20 8.39
C THR A 286 -21.44 13.09 9.62
N VAL A 287 -21.86 14.34 9.41
CA VAL A 287 -22.17 15.30 10.46
C VAL A 287 -23.64 15.69 10.34
N PRO A 288 -24.50 15.25 11.29
CA PRO A 288 -25.91 15.57 11.27
C PRO A 288 -26.17 17.03 11.66
N LEU A 289 -27.36 17.53 11.30
CA LEU A 289 -27.79 18.88 11.68
C LEU A 289 -28.07 18.96 13.19
N GLY A 290 -27.82 20.13 13.77
CA GLY A 290 -28.19 20.43 15.18
C GLY A 290 -27.30 19.79 16.25
N GLN A 291 -26.22 19.10 15.86
CA GLN A 291 -25.29 18.45 16.78
C GLN A 291 -23.87 19.02 16.65
N TRP A 292 -23.08 18.86 17.72
CA TRP A 292 -21.66 19.17 17.71
C TRP A 292 -20.88 17.87 17.51
N THR A 293 -20.06 17.80 16.46
CA THR A 293 -19.22 16.62 16.17
C THR A 293 -17.76 17.00 16.34
N THR A 294 -17.00 16.16 17.05
CA THR A 294 -15.55 16.32 17.24
C THR A 294 -14.84 15.10 16.68
N GLY A 295 -13.94 15.31 15.71
CA GLY A 295 -13.07 14.28 15.17
C GLY A 295 -11.65 14.43 15.71
N VAL A 296 -11.06 13.33 16.19
CA VAL A 296 -9.64 13.28 16.55
C VAL A 296 -8.87 12.71 15.35
N ILE A 297 -7.86 13.45 14.89
CA ILE A 297 -7.04 13.07 13.74
C ILE A 297 -5.69 12.57 14.26
N ILE A 298 -5.37 11.32 13.94
CA ILE A 298 -4.09 10.69 14.28
C ILE A 298 -3.35 10.45 12.96
N PRO A 299 -2.34 11.27 12.62
CA PRO A 299 -1.62 11.11 11.36
C PRO A 299 -0.62 9.95 11.45
N GLU A 300 -0.69 9.04 10.48
CA GLU A 300 0.30 7.99 10.30
C GLU A 300 1.19 8.33 9.11
N MET A 301 2.49 8.44 9.35
CA MET A 301 3.48 8.80 8.35
C MET A 301 4.42 7.64 8.11
N ILE A 302 4.42 7.12 6.89
CA ILE A 302 5.33 6.04 6.50
C ILE A 302 6.23 6.53 5.38
N ARG A 303 7.54 6.43 5.60
CA ARG A 303 8.56 6.89 4.65
C ARG A 303 9.46 5.73 4.25
N THR A 304 9.64 5.58 2.96
CA THR A 304 10.54 4.59 2.40
C THR A 304 11.99 5.03 2.52
N SER A 305 12.90 4.11 2.84
CA SER A 305 14.33 4.41 2.87
C SER A 305 14.89 4.61 1.46
N GLU A 306 15.85 5.52 1.32
CA GLU A 306 16.43 5.87 0.01
C GLU A 306 17.09 4.67 -0.69
N GLY A 307 17.58 3.69 0.09
CA GLY A 307 18.18 2.46 -0.43
C GLY A 307 17.20 1.59 -1.24
N VAL A 308 15.89 1.72 -1.00
CA VAL A 308 14.86 0.95 -1.71
C VAL A 308 14.63 1.46 -3.13
N LYS A 309 15.02 2.70 -3.46
CA LYS A 309 14.96 3.23 -4.84
C LYS A 309 15.77 2.40 -5.85
N ARG A 310 16.71 1.58 -5.37
CA ARG A 310 17.50 0.69 -6.22
C ARG A 310 16.70 -0.49 -6.79
N PHE A 311 15.56 -0.83 -6.19
CA PHE A 311 14.70 -1.92 -6.65
C PHE A 311 13.65 -1.39 -7.64
N HIS A 312 13.43 -2.16 -8.71
CA HIS A 312 12.47 -1.81 -9.74
C HIS A 312 11.04 -1.76 -9.17
N PRO A 313 10.18 -0.80 -9.56
CA PRO A 313 8.82 -0.64 -9.01
C PRO A 313 8.02 -1.95 -8.92
N LYS A 314 8.00 -2.75 -9.99
CA LYS A 314 7.32 -4.06 -10.05
C LYS A 314 7.82 -5.12 -9.06
N THR A 315 9.02 -4.95 -8.49
CA THR A 315 9.56 -5.89 -7.48
C THR A 315 9.25 -5.46 -6.06
N ARG A 316 8.83 -4.20 -5.87
CA ARG A 316 8.48 -3.62 -4.58
C ARG A 316 7.02 -3.17 -4.49
N ASP A 317 6.23 -3.44 -5.53
CA ASP A 317 4.78 -3.14 -5.62
C ASP A 317 4.37 -1.74 -5.16
N CYS A 318 5.19 -0.73 -5.48
CA CYS A 318 4.90 0.68 -5.15
C CYS A 318 5.63 1.65 -6.08
N TYR A 319 5.26 2.93 -6.03
CA TYR A 319 5.91 4.01 -6.77
C TYR A 319 6.47 5.12 -5.86
N PHE A 320 7.60 5.68 -6.28
CA PHE A 320 8.06 7.01 -5.87
C PHE A 320 7.44 8.08 -6.76
N GLN A 321 7.40 9.33 -6.30
CA GLN A 321 6.75 10.45 -7.02
C GLN A 321 7.26 10.61 -8.45
N SER A 322 8.57 10.41 -8.68
CA SER A 322 9.21 10.57 -9.99
C SER A 322 8.98 9.43 -10.98
N GLU A 323 8.53 8.26 -10.53
CA GLU A 323 8.49 7.05 -11.35
C GLU A 323 7.17 6.86 -12.09
N ARG A 324 6.08 7.41 -11.55
CA ARG A 324 4.76 7.35 -12.15
C ARG A 324 4.21 8.76 -12.34
N PRO A 325 4.67 9.49 -13.38
CA PRO A 325 4.10 10.79 -13.70
C PRO A 325 2.64 10.61 -14.17
N LEU A 326 1.75 11.38 -13.58
CA LEU A 326 0.33 11.40 -13.90
C LEU A 326 0.04 12.37 -15.07
N GLN A 327 -1.07 12.22 -15.78
CA GLN A 327 -1.42 13.02 -16.95
C GLN A 327 -1.97 14.41 -16.61
N PHE A 328 -2.72 14.51 -15.52
CA PHE A 328 -3.46 15.68 -15.06
C PHE A 328 -3.01 16.17 -13.70
N PHE A 329 -2.53 15.29 -12.80
CA PHE A 329 -1.99 15.69 -11.49
C PHE A 329 -0.47 15.87 -11.53
N LYS A 330 0.04 16.81 -10.72
CA LYS A 330 1.48 17.04 -10.52
C LYS A 330 2.11 16.05 -9.53
N VAL A 331 1.31 15.59 -8.56
CA VAL A 331 1.75 14.72 -7.47
C VAL A 331 1.08 13.35 -7.60
N TYR A 332 1.89 12.29 -7.58
CA TYR A 332 1.40 10.92 -7.56
C TYR A 332 0.82 10.57 -6.20
N SER A 333 -0.43 10.10 -6.21
CA SER A 333 -1.02 9.34 -5.12
C SER A 333 -1.85 8.23 -5.74
N GLN A 334 -2.10 7.15 -5.00
CA GLN A 334 -2.96 6.08 -5.50
C GLN A 334 -4.35 6.63 -5.87
N THR A 335 -4.93 7.48 -5.03
CA THR A 335 -6.21 8.14 -5.29
C THR A 335 -6.19 9.02 -6.53
N ASN A 336 -5.16 9.86 -6.72
CA ASN A 336 -5.04 10.71 -7.92
C ASN A 336 -4.89 9.85 -9.19
N CYS A 337 -4.09 8.77 -9.12
CA CYS A 337 -3.92 7.82 -10.22
C CYS A 337 -5.26 7.14 -10.59
N LEU A 338 -6.00 6.66 -9.59
CA LEU A 338 -7.31 6.06 -9.78
C LEU A 338 -8.31 7.06 -10.35
N MET A 339 -8.23 8.33 -9.95
CA MET A 339 -9.07 9.41 -10.48
C MET A 339 -8.82 9.66 -11.98
N GLU A 340 -7.55 9.71 -12.42
CA GLU A 340 -7.24 9.80 -13.86
C GLU A 340 -7.66 8.54 -14.61
N CYS A 341 -7.46 7.37 -13.99
CA CYS A 341 -7.86 6.12 -14.57
C CYS A 341 -9.37 6.10 -14.81
N LYS A 342 -10.16 6.48 -13.79
CA LYS A 342 -11.61 6.63 -13.85
C LYS A 342 -12.00 7.59 -14.98
N ALA A 343 -11.41 8.79 -15.03
CA ALA A 343 -11.68 9.77 -16.09
C ALA A 343 -11.39 9.23 -17.50
N ASN A 344 -10.27 8.56 -17.70
CA ASN A 344 -9.90 7.97 -19.00
C ASN A 344 -10.85 6.83 -19.39
N TYR A 345 -11.24 5.98 -18.44
CA TYR A 345 -12.20 4.92 -18.68
C TYR A 345 -13.60 5.45 -19.01
N THR A 346 -14.08 6.44 -18.25
CA THR A 346 -15.36 7.10 -18.53
C THR A 346 -15.35 7.73 -19.92
N LEU A 347 -14.25 8.40 -20.31
CA LEU A 347 -14.13 8.97 -21.66
C LEU A 347 -14.19 7.91 -22.75
N ARG A 348 -13.51 6.77 -22.58
CA ARG A 348 -13.48 5.70 -23.59
C ARG A 348 -14.80 4.95 -23.74
N LEU A 349 -15.51 4.72 -22.63
CA LEU A 349 -16.71 3.89 -22.60
C LEU A 349 -18.00 4.69 -22.73
N CYS A 350 -18.06 5.86 -22.10
CA CYS A 350 -19.25 6.71 -22.09
C CYS A 350 -19.13 7.90 -23.06
N GLU A 351 -17.96 8.09 -23.70
CA GLU A 351 -17.65 9.19 -24.65
C GLU A 351 -17.68 10.59 -24.00
N CYS A 352 -17.60 10.63 -22.68
CA CYS A 352 -17.65 11.83 -21.86
C CYS A 352 -16.92 11.62 -20.54
N VAL A 353 -16.68 12.68 -19.78
CA VAL A 353 -16.08 12.59 -18.42
C VAL A 353 -16.99 13.22 -17.38
N GLY A 354 -16.96 12.72 -16.15
CA GLY A 354 -17.70 13.34 -15.04
C GLY A 354 -17.35 14.83 -14.89
N PHE A 355 -18.33 15.66 -14.54
CA PHE A 355 -18.13 17.11 -14.51
C PHE A 355 -17.06 17.57 -13.51
N HIS A 356 -16.83 16.80 -12.44
CA HIS A 356 -15.80 17.01 -11.43
C HIS A 356 -14.44 16.43 -11.81
N MET A 357 -14.38 15.58 -12.84
CA MET A 357 -13.14 14.89 -13.20
C MET A 357 -12.15 15.82 -13.91
N PRO A 358 -10.83 15.62 -13.71
CA PRO A 358 -9.82 16.33 -14.45
C PRO A 358 -9.89 15.96 -15.94
N LYS A 359 -9.78 16.97 -16.80
CA LYS A 359 -9.97 16.82 -18.25
C LYS A 359 -9.26 17.94 -19.00
N ALA A 360 -8.95 17.68 -20.27
CA ALA A 360 -8.42 18.69 -21.17
C ALA A 360 -9.53 19.60 -21.71
N GLU A 361 -9.15 20.77 -22.20
CA GLU A 361 -10.06 21.72 -22.83
C GLU A 361 -10.85 21.09 -23.98
N GLY A 362 -12.15 21.39 -24.04
CA GLY A 362 -13.05 20.86 -25.06
C GLY A 362 -13.55 19.42 -24.80
N THR A 363 -13.09 18.74 -23.74
CA THR A 363 -13.58 17.39 -23.43
C THR A 363 -15.08 17.45 -23.05
N PRO A 364 -15.95 16.62 -23.64
CA PRO A 364 -17.38 16.58 -23.32
C PRO A 364 -17.62 16.05 -21.90
N ILE A 365 -18.61 16.62 -21.21
CA ILE A 365 -18.99 16.18 -19.86
C ILE A 365 -20.17 15.22 -19.90
N CYS A 366 -20.19 14.25 -18.99
CA CYS A 366 -21.35 13.39 -18.83
C CYS A 366 -22.43 14.19 -18.11
N LEU A 367 -23.56 14.37 -18.78
CA LEU A 367 -24.81 14.79 -18.15
C LEU A 367 -25.70 13.56 -17.89
N MET A 368 -26.92 13.81 -17.46
CA MET A 368 -27.92 12.81 -17.11
C MET A 368 -28.02 11.62 -18.08
N GLU A 369 -28.03 11.85 -19.41
CA GLU A 369 -28.16 10.77 -20.42
C GLU A 369 -27.07 9.69 -20.31
N LYS A 370 -25.88 10.07 -19.82
CA LYS A 370 -24.73 9.18 -19.67
C LYS A 370 -24.50 8.79 -18.20
N GLN A 371 -25.37 9.21 -17.28
CA GLN A 371 -25.28 8.88 -15.85
C GLN A 371 -25.33 7.36 -15.62
N LEU A 372 -26.27 6.66 -16.27
CA LEU A 372 -26.37 5.20 -16.18
C LEU A 372 -25.10 4.50 -16.68
N CYS A 373 -24.43 5.04 -17.70
CA CYS A 373 -23.14 4.51 -18.17
C CYS A 373 -22.05 4.70 -17.11
N MET A 374 -21.99 5.87 -16.46
CA MET A 374 -21.02 6.11 -15.38
C MET A 374 -21.26 5.19 -14.19
N GLU A 375 -22.51 4.97 -13.79
CA GLU A 375 -22.88 4.08 -12.69
C GLU A 375 -22.57 2.61 -13.01
N ASP A 376 -22.87 2.16 -14.23
CA ASP A 376 -22.53 0.81 -14.69
C ASP A 376 -21.01 0.59 -14.70
N LEU A 377 -20.25 1.59 -15.13
CA LEU A 377 -18.79 1.57 -15.11
C LEU A 377 -18.27 1.47 -13.66
N GLU A 378 -18.79 2.29 -12.74
CA GLU A 378 -18.39 2.24 -11.33
C GLU A 378 -18.59 0.85 -10.71
N LYS A 379 -19.74 0.23 -10.98
CA LYS A 379 -20.10 -1.11 -10.48
C LYS A 379 -19.28 -2.24 -11.12
N ASN A 380 -19.13 -2.20 -12.44
CA ASN A 380 -18.60 -3.34 -13.20
C ASN A 380 -17.08 -3.30 -13.42
N THR A 381 -16.44 -2.13 -13.35
CA THR A 381 -15.03 -2.04 -13.70
C THR A 381 -14.08 -2.20 -12.52
N PHE A 382 -14.20 -1.50 -11.38
CA PHE A 382 -13.04 -1.52 -10.44
C PHE A 382 -13.22 -1.09 -8.98
N PHE A 383 -14.34 -0.53 -8.50
CA PHE A 383 -14.30 0.21 -7.22
C PHE A 383 -14.92 -0.45 -5.98
N GLU A 384 -15.70 -1.53 -6.11
CA GLU A 384 -16.28 -2.24 -4.95
C GLU A 384 -15.65 -3.62 -4.67
N VAL A 385 -14.90 -4.19 -5.62
CA VAL A 385 -14.56 -5.61 -5.56
C VAL A 385 -13.10 -5.83 -5.18
N ASN A 386 -12.86 -6.03 -3.89
CA ASN A 386 -11.72 -6.80 -3.40
C ASN A 386 -11.69 -8.16 -4.10
N ASN A 387 -10.79 -8.33 -5.07
CA ASN A 387 -10.28 -9.61 -5.60
C ASN A 387 -11.28 -10.68 -6.12
N ASP A 388 -12.57 -10.40 -6.27
CA ASP A 388 -13.54 -11.36 -6.81
C ASP A 388 -13.91 -11.07 -8.28
N TYR A 389 -13.07 -11.55 -9.19
CA TYR A 389 -13.26 -11.48 -10.65
C TYR A 389 -14.46 -12.33 -11.17
N SER A 390 -15.21 -13.01 -10.30
CA SER A 390 -16.33 -13.87 -10.70
C SER A 390 -17.61 -13.12 -11.07
N VAL A 391 -17.71 -11.82 -10.74
CA VAL A 391 -18.94 -10.99 -10.88
C VAL A 391 -19.08 -10.34 -12.27
N ILE A 392 -18.08 -10.43 -13.14
CA ILE A 392 -18.14 -9.82 -14.49
C ILE A 392 -19.01 -10.69 -15.42
N GLU A 393 -20.27 -10.29 -15.59
CA GLU A 393 -21.26 -11.00 -16.43
C GLU A 393 -20.92 -11.00 -17.94
N ASP A 394 -20.10 -10.06 -18.43
CA ASP A 394 -19.68 -10.03 -19.84
C ASP A 394 -18.20 -9.72 -20.02
N LYS A 395 -17.37 -10.77 -19.96
CA LYS A 395 -15.91 -10.70 -20.15
C LYS A 395 -15.49 -10.22 -21.54
N SER A 396 -16.37 -10.26 -22.55
CA SER A 396 -16.03 -9.94 -23.93
C SER A 396 -15.86 -8.44 -24.17
N LYS A 397 -16.73 -7.62 -23.57
CA LYS A 397 -16.74 -6.15 -23.67
C LYS A 397 -15.57 -5.49 -22.95
N TYR A 398 -15.05 -6.14 -21.90
CA TYR A 398 -13.98 -5.64 -21.04
C TYR A 398 -12.64 -6.40 -21.21
N SER A 399 -12.52 -7.27 -22.22
CA SER A 399 -11.37 -8.18 -22.43
C SER A 399 -10.02 -7.51 -22.74
N ASN A 400 -10.02 -6.27 -23.24
CA ASN A 400 -8.82 -5.48 -23.53
C ASN A 400 -8.35 -4.60 -22.35
N PHE A 401 -8.86 -4.84 -21.14
CA PHE A 401 -8.57 -4.01 -19.97
C PHE A 401 -7.14 -4.20 -19.47
N TRP A 402 -6.35 -3.14 -19.57
CA TRP A 402 -5.14 -3.00 -18.76
C TRP A 402 -5.58 -2.49 -17.40
N GLN A 403 -5.43 -3.34 -16.38
CA GLN A 403 -5.60 -2.98 -14.97
C GLN A 403 -4.91 -1.62 -14.68
N CYS A 404 -5.60 -0.71 -13.96
CA CYS A 404 -5.01 0.57 -13.56
C CYS A 404 -3.75 0.28 -12.74
N ASP A 405 -2.58 0.58 -13.28
CA ASP A 405 -1.28 0.40 -12.64
C ASP A 405 -1.05 1.52 -11.60
N CYS A 406 -1.90 1.53 -10.58
CA CYS A 406 -1.98 2.51 -9.49
C CYS A 406 -1.58 1.82 -8.18
N LEU A 407 -0.33 1.40 -8.09
CA LEU A 407 0.23 0.77 -6.89
C LEU A 407 0.30 1.78 -5.72
N PRO A 408 0.08 1.33 -4.46
CA PRO A 408 0.20 2.18 -3.29
C PRO A 408 1.65 2.65 -3.06
N ILE A 409 1.86 3.47 -2.04
CA ILE A 409 3.20 3.79 -1.54
C ILE A 409 3.58 2.68 -0.53
N LEU A 410 4.85 2.19 -0.55
CA LEU A 410 5.40 0.89 -0.06
C LEU A 410 5.00 0.31 1.32
N SER A 411 4.13 0.91 2.10
CA SER A 411 4.16 0.70 3.55
C SER A 411 3.45 -0.52 4.14
N ASP A 412 2.78 -1.36 3.36
CA ASP A 412 2.04 -2.51 3.91
C ASP A 412 2.51 -3.82 3.28
N VAL A 413 3.36 -4.60 3.97
CA VAL A 413 3.31 -6.09 4.01
C VAL A 413 4.40 -6.67 4.94
N ILE A 414 3.86 -7.48 5.86
CA ILE A 414 4.34 -8.47 6.86
C ILE A 414 5.81 -8.95 6.86
N ALA A 415 6.33 -9.08 8.08
CA ALA A 415 7.53 -9.82 8.45
C ALA A 415 7.21 -11.21 9.01
N ASN A 416 7.96 -12.25 8.59
CA ASN A 416 8.48 -13.32 9.46
C ASN A 416 9.37 -14.32 8.73
N PHE A 417 10.24 -14.96 9.54
CA PHE A 417 11.05 -16.18 9.33
C PHE A 417 12.55 -16.01 9.06
N GLY A 418 13.31 -15.79 10.14
CA GLY A 418 14.78 -15.95 10.22
C GLY A 418 15.26 -17.08 11.14
N GLY A 419 14.36 -17.89 11.69
CA GLY A 419 14.67 -18.84 12.78
C GLY A 419 14.85 -20.32 12.41
N LEU A 420 14.70 -20.71 11.13
CA LEU A 420 14.57 -22.13 10.76
C LEU A 420 15.86 -22.83 10.33
N LEU A 421 16.96 -22.10 10.11
CA LEU A 421 18.22 -22.68 9.60
C LEU A 421 19.07 -23.40 10.65
N GLY A 422 18.78 -23.23 11.95
CA GLY A 422 19.54 -23.89 13.03
C GLY A 422 19.01 -25.24 13.50
N LEU A 423 17.79 -25.64 13.10
CA LEU A 423 17.04 -26.67 13.83
C LEU A 423 17.28 -28.11 13.36
N PHE A 424 17.76 -28.35 12.13
CA PHE A 424 17.64 -29.69 11.52
C PHE A 424 18.93 -30.49 11.25
N THR A 425 20.12 -29.89 11.32
CA THR A 425 21.36 -30.66 11.00
C THR A 425 22.60 -30.32 11.84
N GLY A 426 22.61 -29.22 12.61
CA GLY A 426 23.85 -28.70 13.22
C GLY A 426 24.96 -28.42 12.21
N PHE A 427 24.64 -28.34 10.91
CA PHE A 427 25.59 -28.06 9.85
C PHE A 427 25.96 -26.58 9.93
N SER A 428 27.14 -26.33 10.50
CA SER A 428 27.71 -24.99 10.61
C SER A 428 28.83 -24.83 9.59
N ILE A 429 29.30 -23.59 9.39
CA ILE A 429 30.51 -23.32 8.59
C ILE A 429 31.70 -24.16 9.10
N LEU A 430 31.77 -24.45 10.41
CA LEU A 430 32.80 -25.32 10.99
C LEU A 430 32.70 -26.77 10.47
N SER A 431 31.50 -27.31 10.26
CA SER A 431 31.31 -28.64 9.68
C SER A 431 31.83 -28.74 8.24
N ALA A 432 31.70 -27.67 7.45
CA ALA A 432 32.27 -27.59 6.10
C ALA A 432 33.81 -27.52 6.12
N VAL A 433 34.37 -26.74 7.07
CA VAL A 433 35.82 -26.66 7.29
C VAL A 433 36.39 -28.00 7.77
N GLU A 434 35.67 -28.75 8.60
CA GLU A 434 36.05 -30.10 9.04
C GLU A 434 36.16 -31.08 7.87
N ILE A 435 35.20 -31.08 6.94
CA ILE A 435 35.24 -31.89 5.73
C ILE A 435 36.50 -31.56 4.91
N ILE A 436 36.76 -30.27 4.69
CA ILE A 436 37.93 -29.82 3.91
C ILE A 436 39.23 -30.24 4.62
N TYR A 437 39.31 -30.07 5.95
CA TYR A 437 40.47 -30.49 6.74
C TYR A 437 40.73 -32.01 6.61
N PHE A 438 39.71 -32.84 6.72
CA PHE A 438 39.84 -34.30 6.62
C PHE A 438 40.10 -34.80 5.19
N LEU A 439 39.71 -34.05 4.15
CA LEU A 439 39.98 -34.39 2.75
C LEU A 439 41.30 -33.82 2.21
N SER A 440 41.93 -32.88 2.92
CA SER A 440 43.16 -32.21 2.46
C SER A 440 44.30 -32.31 3.48
N LEU A 441 44.34 -31.41 4.46
CA LEU A 441 45.43 -31.24 5.41
C LEU A 441 45.72 -32.50 6.22
N ARG A 442 44.67 -33.24 6.63
CA ARG A 442 44.83 -34.48 7.38
C ARG A 442 45.46 -35.60 6.54
N ILE A 443 45.02 -35.74 5.28
CA ILE A 443 45.59 -36.71 4.34
C ILE A 443 47.05 -36.36 4.05
N TRP A 444 47.33 -35.08 3.78
CA TRP A 444 48.69 -34.61 3.51
C TRP A 444 49.61 -34.79 4.73
N GLY A 445 49.13 -34.43 5.92
CA GLY A 445 49.84 -34.66 7.18
C GLY A 445 50.13 -36.14 7.45
N ASN A 446 49.16 -37.01 7.20
CA ASN A 446 49.33 -38.46 7.33
C ASN A 446 50.35 -39.02 6.33
N ILE A 447 50.32 -38.56 5.07
CA ILE A 447 51.31 -38.95 4.06
C ILE A 447 52.71 -38.51 4.49
N LYS A 448 52.86 -37.28 5.01
CA LYS A 448 54.17 -36.73 5.42
C LYS A 448 54.74 -37.40 6.68
N LEU A 449 53.89 -37.75 7.65
CA LEU A 449 54.29 -38.32 8.94
C LEU A 449 54.42 -39.85 8.94
N PHE A 450 53.62 -40.56 8.13
CA PHE A 450 53.52 -42.03 8.19
C PHE A 450 53.74 -42.72 6.83
N SER A 451 54.11 -41.97 5.80
CA SER A 451 54.28 -42.44 4.41
C SER A 451 53.03 -43.16 3.86
N ASN A 452 51.86 -42.89 4.42
CA ASN A 452 50.58 -43.48 4.03
C ASN A 452 49.42 -42.56 4.43
N TRP A 453 48.38 -42.47 3.59
CA TRP A 453 47.28 -41.52 3.74
C TRP A 453 46.37 -41.77 4.95
N SER A 454 46.26 -43.01 5.41
CA SER A 454 45.32 -43.43 6.46
C SER A 454 45.85 -43.29 7.90
N GLY A 455 47.03 -42.70 8.11
CA GLY A 455 47.64 -42.55 9.44
C GLY A 455 48.41 -43.79 9.95
N PRO A 456 48.79 -43.82 11.26
CA PRO A 456 49.70 -44.82 11.82
C PRO A 456 49.14 -46.25 11.82
N ARG A 457 50.01 -47.24 11.58
CA ARG A 457 49.65 -48.68 11.63
C ARG A 457 49.40 -49.11 13.08
N LYS A 458 48.15 -49.10 13.56
CA LYS A 458 47.79 -49.81 14.80
C LYS A 458 47.95 -51.33 14.58
N LYS A 459 48.92 -51.94 15.26
CA LYS A 459 48.98 -53.40 15.43
C LYS A 459 47.80 -53.79 16.32
N ILE A 460 46.89 -54.61 15.80
CA ILE A 460 45.85 -55.26 16.60
C ILE A 460 46.54 -56.38 17.39
N SER A 461 46.93 -56.12 18.64
CA SER A 461 47.20 -57.21 19.59
C SER A 461 45.87 -57.85 19.96
N LYS A 462 45.77 -59.16 19.74
CA LYS A 462 44.73 -59.98 20.34
C LYS A 462 45.08 -60.12 21.82
N GLU A 463 44.27 -59.55 22.70
CA GLU A 463 44.15 -60.05 24.07
C GLU A 463 42.68 -59.96 24.44
N ALA A 464 42.12 -61.14 24.70
CA ALA A 464 40.78 -61.32 25.18
C ALA A 464 40.79 -61.26 26.71
N ASP A 465 39.72 -60.68 27.23
CA ASP A 465 39.09 -60.96 28.51
C ASP A 465 39.65 -60.34 29.81
N ASN A 466 38.72 -59.69 30.52
CA ASN A 466 38.72 -59.26 31.93
C ASN A 466 39.79 -58.29 32.46
N SER A 467 39.40 -57.03 32.63
CA SER A 467 38.96 -56.53 33.95
C SER A 467 38.77 -55.00 33.95
N LYS A 468 37.78 -54.57 34.72
CA LYS A 468 37.47 -53.18 35.06
C LYS A 468 38.68 -52.52 35.73
N ASN A 469 39.07 -51.33 35.27
CA ASN A 469 39.25 -50.13 36.10
C ASN A 469 39.91 -49.00 35.28
N SER A 470 39.24 -47.86 35.26
CA SER A 470 39.79 -46.56 34.84
C SER A 470 41.04 -46.19 35.69
N PRO A 471 41.86 -45.24 35.21
CA PRO A 471 41.55 -43.85 35.52
C PRO A 471 41.44 -43.00 34.24
N GLY A 472 40.41 -42.16 34.21
CA GLY A 472 40.21 -41.18 33.16
C GLY A 472 41.32 -40.13 33.19
N MET A 473 41.96 -39.93 32.05
CA MET A 473 42.81 -38.77 31.81
C MET A 473 41.87 -37.62 31.44
N THR A 474 41.73 -36.66 32.34
CA THR A 474 40.87 -35.49 32.22
C THR A 474 41.40 -34.50 31.19
N TYR A 475 40.48 -33.82 30.50
CA TYR A 475 40.69 -32.81 29.45
C TYR A 475 41.46 -31.53 29.88
N LEU A 476 42.16 -31.53 31.02
CA LEU A 476 42.79 -30.32 31.58
C LEU A 476 44.25 -30.08 31.15
N ASP A 477 44.92 -31.03 30.50
CA ASP A 477 46.38 -30.91 30.23
C ASP A 477 46.74 -30.40 28.82
N ILE A 478 45.77 -29.96 28.01
CA ILE A 478 46.01 -29.47 26.63
C ILE A 478 45.87 -27.94 26.51
N CYS A 479 45.46 -27.23 27.58
CA CYS A 479 45.23 -25.78 27.56
C CYS A 479 46.34 -24.95 28.24
N GLN A 480 47.60 -25.41 28.23
CA GLN A 480 48.72 -24.67 28.84
C GLN A 480 49.93 -24.38 27.94
N MET A 481 49.75 -24.40 26.62
CA MET A 481 50.73 -23.86 25.68
C MET A 481 50.02 -23.24 24.46
N CYS A 482 49.43 -22.06 24.65
CA CYS A 482 49.30 -20.95 23.69
C CYS A 482 48.64 -19.76 24.39
#